data_AF-U1PGF2-F1
#
_entry.id   AF-U1PGF2-F1
#
_cell.length_a   1.000
_cell.length_b   1.000
_cell.length_c   1.000
_cell.angle_alpha   90.00
_cell.angle_beta   90.00
_cell.angle_gamma   90.00
#
_symmetry.space_group_name_H-M   'P 1'
#
loop_
_entity.id
_entity.type
_entity.pdbx_description
1 polymer ?
#
loop_
_entity_poly.entity_id
_entity_poly.type
_entity_poly.pdbx_seq_one_letter_code
_entity_poly.pdbx_strand_id
1 'polypeptide(L)'
;MVLTSKDIDGKLSELAAAGIKLSLAEPCRCGNCNGLLDRVSPATETPGHAPDPGETNVWRCRSCEQRFWKGSHWSNVAERLAEH
;
A
#
# COMPACT_ATOMS: atom_id res chain seq x y z
N MET A 1 14.85 -8.05 17.13
CA MET A 1 13.55 -8.67 17.42
C MET A 1 13.23 -9.65 16.31
N VAL A 2 12.69 -10.82 16.62
CA VAL A 2 12.28 -11.83 15.64
C VAL A 2 10.79 -12.07 15.84
N LEU A 3 10.03 -12.15 14.75
CA LEU A 3 8.60 -12.46 14.81
C LEU A 3 8.41 -13.98 14.83
N THR A 4 7.56 -14.47 15.71
CA THR A 4 7.35 -15.92 15.91
C THR A 4 6.05 -16.42 15.29
N SER A 5 4.99 -15.62 15.35
CA SER A 5 3.74 -15.89 14.65
C SER A 5 3.97 -16.01 13.15
N LYS A 6 3.18 -16.87 12.52
CA LYS A 6 3.22 -17.12 11.07
C LYS A 6 2.07 -16.43 10.33
N ASP A 7 0.92 -16.29 10.97
CA ASP A 7 -0.20 -15.50 10.47
C ASP A 7 0.08 -14.00 10.59
N ILE A 8 -0.69 -13.17 9.88
CA ILE A 8 -0.39 -11.74 9.82
C ILE A 8 -0.87 -11.02 11.09
N ASP A 9 -2.00 -11.41 11.65
CA ASP A 9 -2.57 -10.75 12.83
C ASP A 9 -1.67 -10.95 14.06
N GLY A 10 -1.20 -12.17 14.30
CA GLY A 10 -0.24 -12.43 15.37
C GLY A 10 1.07 -11.67 15.20
N LYS A 11 1.56 -11.50 13.96
CA LYS A 11 2.74 -10.66 13.68
C LYS A 11 2.48 -9.19 14.00
N LEU A 12 1.32 -8.65 13.63
CA LEU A 12 0.94 -7.26 13.93
C LEU A 12 0.84 -7.04 15.45
N SER A 13 0.20 -7.97 16.17
CA SER A 13 0.13 -7.93 17.63
C SER A 13 1.52 -8.00 18.29
N GLU A 14 2.44 -8.84 17.78
CA GLU A 14 3.83 -8.91 18.28
C GLU A 14 4.58 -7.57 18.09
N LEU A 15 4.37 -6.88 16.95
CA LEU A 15 4.94 -5.55 16.71
C LEU A 15 4.37 -4.51 17.68
N ALA A 16 3.05 -4.50 17.87
CA ALA A 16 2.37 -3.58 18.79
C ALA A 16 2.83 -3.80 20.24
N ALA A 17 2.91 -5.06 20.69
CA ALA A 17 3.40 -5.43 22.01
C ALA A 17 4.86 -5.01 22.25
N ALA A 18 5.67 -4.97 21.21
CA ALA A 18 7.04 -4.44 21.26
C ALA A 18 7.12 -2.91 21.22
N GLY A 19 5.98 -2.21 21.18
CA GLY A 19 5.90 -0.74 21.12
C GLY A 19 6.14 -0.16 19.73
N ILE A 20 6.15 -0.97 18.68
CA ILE A 20 6.35 -0.53 17.30
C ILE A 20 4.99 -0.17 16.70
N LYS A 21 4.77 1.13 16.50
CA LYS A 21 3.55 1.64 15.86
C LYS A 21 3.70 1.64 14.34
N LEU A 22 2.75 1.00 13.67
CA LEU A 22 2.64 1.03 12.22
C LEU A 22 1.61 2.09 11.80
N SER A 23 1.88 2.75 10.68
CA SER A 23 0.96 3.71 10.08
C SER A 23 1.05 3.67 8.56
N LEU A 24 -0.03 4.07 7.91
CA LEU A 24 -0.09 4.16 6.47
C LEU A 24 0.40 5.51 5.97
N ALA A 25 1.37 5.48 5.06
CA ALA A 25 1.94 6.65 4.39
C ALA A 25 1.64 6.61 2.89
N GLU A 26 1.82 7.74 2.18
CA GLU A 26 1.59 7.74 0.73
C GLU A 26 2.44 6.68 -0.01
N PRO A 27 1.86 5.98 -1.02
CA PRO A 27 2.60 5.01 -1.81
C PRO A 27 3.86 5.62 -2.44
N CYS A 28 5.02 5.08 -2.08
CA CYS A 28 6.33 5.50 -2.62
C CYS A 28 7.17 4.34 -3.17
N ARG A 29 6.82 3.10 -2.81
CA ARG A 29 7.52 1.86 -3.22
C ARG A 29 6.54 0.85 -3.79
N CYS A 30 6.97 0.12 -4.81
CA CYS A 30 6.22 -0.96 -5.41
C CYS A 30 6.17 -2.18 -4.48
N GLY A 31 4.97 -2.69 -4.18
CA GLY A 31 4.80 -3.91 -3.37
C GLY A 31 5.32 -5.19 -4.04
N ASN A 32 5.55 -5.19 -5.36
CA ASN A 32 6.04 -6.35 -6.10
C ASN A 32 7.57 -6.38 -6.27
N CYS A 33 8.18 -5.24 -6.63
CA CYS A 33 9.62 -5.18 -6.94
C CYS A 33 10.42 -4.19 -6.06
N ASN A 34 9.77 -3.48 -5.14
CA ASN A 34 10.35 -2.43 -4.30
C ASN A 34 10.93 -1.20 -5.05
N GLY A 35 10.67 -1.09 -6.36
CA GLY A 35 11.04 0.09 -7.16
C GLY A 35 10.29 1.36 -6.74
N LEU A 36 10.81 2.53 -7.13
CA LEU A 36 10.16 3.83 -6.89
C LEU A 36 8.83 3.93 -7.66
N LEU A 37 7.86 4.60 -7.03
CA LEU A 37 6.59 4.95 -7.64
C LEU A 37 6.58 6.43 -8.05
N ASP A 38 6.07 6.71 -9.24
CA ASP A 38 5.73 8.06 -9.69
C ASP A 38 4.23 8.25 -9.72
N ARG A 39 3.78 9.45 -9.37
CA ARG A 39 2.39 9.84 -9.55
C ARG A 39 2.08 9.93 -11.05
N VAL A 40 1.02 9.27 -11.47
CA VAL A 40 0.48 9.38 -12.82
C VAL A 40 -0.19 10.73 -12.98
N SER A 41 0.00 11.39 -14.11
CA SER A 41 -0.63 12.67 -14.38
C SER A 41 -2.16 12.52 -14.45
N PRO A 42 -2.93 13.45 -13.86
CA PRO A 42 -4.40 13.48 -13.96
C PRO A 42 -4.94 13.40 -15.39
N ALA A 43 -4.18 13.87 -16.37
CA ALA A 43 -4.58 13.89 -17.78
C ALA A 43 -4.22 12.60 -18.55
N THR A 44 -3.67 11.59 -17.88
CA THR A 44 -3.24 10.33 -18.53
C THR A 44 -4.38 9.33 -18.55
N GLU A 45 -4.70 8.81 -19.74
CA GLU A 45 -5.63 7.70 -19.85
C GLU A 45 -5.06 6.44 -19.20
N THR A 46 -5.86 5.82 -18.33
CA THR A 46 -5.54 4.54 -17.71
C THR A 46 -6.37 3.41 -18.31
N PRO A 47 -5.86 2.18 -18.36
CA PRO A 47 -6.67 1.02 -18.73
C PRO A 47 -7.94 0.96 -17.87
N GLY A 48 -9.05 0.47 -18.42
CA GLY A 48 -10.37 0.51 -17.77
C GLY A 48 -10.50 -0.23 -16.43
N HIS A 49 -9.49 -0.99 -16.00
CA HIS A 49 -9.45 -1.60 -14.66
C HIS A 49 -8.87 -0.66 -13.58
N ALA A 50 -8.18 0.40 -13.98
CA ALA A 50 -7.62 1.40 -13.09
C ALA A 50 -8.55 2.62 -13.05
N PRO A 51 -8.70 3.28 -11.89
CA PRO A 51 -9.52 4.47 -11.77
C PRO A 51 -8.92 5.62 -12.56
N ASP A 52 -9.75 6.60 -12.90
CA ASP A 52 -9.31 7.85 -13.52
C ASP A 52 -8.31 8.59 -12.60
N PRO A 53 -7.07 8.87 -13.05
CA PRO A 53 -6.09 9.64 -12.29
C PRO A 53 -6.53 11.05 -11.89
N GLY A 54 -7.52 11.62 -12.58
CA GLY A 54 -8.15 12.89 -12.25
C GLY A 54 -9.10 12.82 -11.04
N GLU A 55 -9.67 11.65 -10.77
CA GLU A 55 -10.58 11.43 -9.64
C GLU A 55 -9.88 10.77 -8.46
N THR A 56 -9.02 9.78 -8.74
CA THR A 56 -8.28 9.02 -7.74
C THR A 56 -6.80 9.06 -8.07
N ASN A 57 -5.97 9.41 -7.10
CA ASN A 57 -4.53 9.40 -7.28
C ASN A 57 -4.03 7.99 -7.67
N VAL A 58 -3.35 7.90 -8.82
CA VAL A 58 -2.72 6.68 -9.32
C VAL A 58 -1.21 6.83 -9.29
N TRP A 59 -0.51 5.79 -8.85
CA TRP A 59 0.95 5.70 -8.87
C TRP A 59 1.40 4.57 -9.80
N ARG A 60 2.46 4.77 -10.58
CA ARG A 60 3.06 3.77 -11.47
C ARG A 60 4.50 3.48 -11.04
N CYS A 61 4.87 2.21 -10.99
CA CYS A 61 6.25 1.83 -10.75
C CYS A 61 7.14 2.13 -11.96
N ARG A 62 8.31 2.73 -11.72
CA ARG A 62 9.32 2.99 -12.75
C ARG A 62 9.92 1.73 -13.37
N SER A 63 9.93 0.62 -12.63
CA SER A 63 10.63 -0.61 -13.01
C SER A 63 9.70 -1.66 -13.64
N CYS A 64 8.58 -1.97 -13.01
CA CYS A 64 7.67 -3.04 -13.47
C CYS A 64 6.32 -2.51 -13.97
N GLU A 65 6.16 -1.18 -14.06
CA GLU A 65 4.99 -0.49 -14.62
C GLU A 65 3.64 -0.74 -13.92
N GLN A 66 3.63 -1.55 -12.85
CA GLN A 66 2.46 -1.83 -12.05
C GLN A 66 1.89 -0.54 -11.45
N ARG A 67 0.56 -0.47 -11.38
CA ARG A 67 -0.18 0.69 -10.91
C ARG A 67 -0.83 0.43 -9.56
N PHE A 68 -0.89 1.47 -8.73
CA PHE A 68 -1.41 1.43 -7.38
C PHE A 68 -2.33 2.64 -7.16
N TRP A 69 -3.37 2.46 -6.34
CA TRP A 69 -4.28 3.52 -5.91
C TRP A 69 -4.87 3.18 -4.53
N LYS A 70 -5.43 4.18 -3.85
CA LYS A 70 -6.04 3.99 -2.52
C LYS A 70 -7.50 3.55 -2.64
N GLY A 71 -7.71 2.31 -3.09
CA GLY A 71 -9.04 1.68 -3.21
C GLY A 71 -9.42 0.81 -2.00
N SER A 72 -10.32 -0.15 -2.20
CA SER A 72 -10.78 -1.07 -1.13
C SER A 72 -9.65 -1.79 -0.40
N HIS A 73 -8.61 -2.23 -1.12
CA HIS A 73 -7.44 -2.85 -0.51
C HIS A 73 -6.76 -1.93 0.51
N TRP A 74 -6.62 -0.64 0.20
CA TRP A 74 -6.04 0.35 1.11
C TRP A 74 -6.89 0.51 2.37
N SER A 75 -8.21 0.60 2.22
CA SER A 75 -9.15 0.68 3.34
C SER A 75 -9.06 -0.55 4.25
N ASN A 76 -9.00 -1.75 3.68
CA ASN A 76 -8.89 -2.99 4.46
C ASN A 76 -7.57 -3.06 5.24
N VAL A 77 -6.46 -2.56 4.67
CA VAL A 77 -5.19 -2.49 5.41
C VAL A 77 -5.27 -1.47 6.55
N ALA A 78 -5.92 -0.32 6.32
CA ALA A 78 -6.10 0.70 7.34
C ALA A 78 -6.94 0.18 8.51
N GLU A 79 -8.05 -0.48 8.22
CA GLU A 79 -8.93 -1.11 9.21
C GLU A 79 -8.16 -2.17 10.01
N ARG A 80 -7.45 -3.07 9.34
CA ARG A 80 -6.70 -4.11 10.05
C ARG A 80 -5.59 -3.55 10.92
N LEU A 81 -4.90 -2.49 10.51
CA LEU A 81 -3.91 -1.84 11.37
C LEU A 81 -4.52 -1.13 12.57
N ALA A 82 -5.80 -0.74 12.53
CA ALA A 82 -6.46 -0.10 13.67
C ALA A 82 -6.90 -1.11 14.75
N GLU A 83 -6.94 -2.40 14.42
CA GLU A 83 -7.28 -3.49 15.33
C GLU A 83 -6.10 -3.98 16.18
N HIS A 84 -4.88 -3.49 15.91
CA HIS A 84 -3.63 -3.87 16.59
C HIS A 84 -2.86 -2.66 17.12
#